data_AF-A0A1F8XCF5-F1
#
_entry.id   AF-A0A1F8XCF5-F1
#
_cell.length_a   1.000
_cell.length_b   1.000
_cell.length_c   1.000
_cell.angle_alpha   90.00
_cell.angle_beta   90.00
_cell.angle_gamma   90.00
#
_symmetry.space_group_name_H-M   'P 1'
#
loop_
_entity.id
_entity.type
_entity.pdbx_description
1 polymer ?
#
loop_
_entity_poly.entity_id
_entity_poly.type
_entity_poly.pdbx_seq_one_letter_code
_entity_poly.pdbx_strand_id
1 'polypeptide(L)'
;MLAKIHQALQPALNEIFFTPFLVLVEGREDAAYIHAYINLMDKAGDLRRVGCHIVPADRKSSLLIPLAIVTELGMPTFLVFDADTHAPDRNGAREMHRKDNLALLRLAGIPAPDPLPSRTLWTDRVVMWATEFGREIEGDFPAEDWARLSEEIEARFGHVGGLSKNPLFIAERLEAAWSRGLRSRQLEDLCNRVLAFCGAV
;
A
#
# COMPACT_ATOMS: atom_id res chain seq x y z
N MET A 1 -25.11 0.69 12.81
CA MET A 1 -24.02 1.60 13.25
C MET A 1 -22.92 0.84 13.98
N LEU A 2 -23.25 0.07 15.03
CA LEU A 2 -22.30 -0.76 15.79
C LEU A 2 -21.48 -1.75 14.92
N ALA A 3 -22.10 -2.40 13.93
CA ALA A 3 -21.40 -3.34 13.03
C ALA A 3 -20.30 -2.69 12.18
N LYS A 4 -20.47 -1.43 11.77
CA LYS A 4 -19.44 -0.68 11.02
C LYS A 4 -18.33 -0.19 11.95
N ILE A 5 -18.67 0.20 13.17
CA ILE A 5 -17.69 0.59 14.20
C ILE A 5 -16.85 -0.62 14.61
N HIS A 6 -17.44 -1.80 14.77
CA HIS A 6 -16.71 -3.02 15.11
C HIS A 6 -15.67 -3.42 14.05
N GLN A 7 -15.96 -3.21 12.75
CA GLN A 7 -14.97 -3.39 11.69
C GLN A 7 -13.80 -2.40 11.81
N ALA A 8 -14.03 -1.18 12.30
CA ALA A 8 -12.97 -0.20 12.56
C ALA A 8 -12.18 -0.48 13.84
N LEU A 9 -12.71 -1.29 14.77
CA LEU A 9 -12.08 -1.68 16.03
C LEU A 9 -11.35 -3.03 15.95
N GLN A 10 -11.08 -3.53 14.73
CA GLN A 10 -10.32 -4.76 14.56
C GLN A 10 -8.92 -4.64 15.19
N PRO A 11 -8.36 -5.70 15.79
CA PRO A 11 -7.08 -5.64 16.49
C PRO A 11 -5.94 -5.02 15.68
N ALA A 12 -5.85 -5.35 14.38
CA ALA A 12 -4.82 -4.78 13.50
C ALA A 12 -4.98 -3.28 13.26
N LEU A 13 -6.21 -2.76 13.22
CA LEU A 13 -6.48 -1.33 13.12
C LEU A 13 -6.20 -0.61 14.45
N ASN A 14 -6.32 -1.29 15.59
CA ASN A 14 -6.00 -0.69 16.89
C ASN A 14 -4.50 -0.38 17.04
N GLU A 15 -3.62 -1.01 16.25
CA GLU A 15 -2.18 -0.70 16.19
C GLU A 15 -1.90 0.76 15.80
N ILE A 16 -2.87 1.42 15.13
CA ILE A 16 -2.81 2.84 14.81
C ILE A 16 -2.53 3.69 16.05
N PHE A 17 -3.13 3.37 17.20
CA PHE A 17 -3.02 4.20 18.41
C PHE A 17 -1.68 4.05 19.14
N PHE A 18 -0.83 3.10 18.74
CA PHE A 18 0.42 2.77 19.41
C PHE A 18 1.66 3.15 18.61
N THR A 19 1.49 3.86 17.48
CA THR A 19 2.60 4.31 16.64
C THR A 19 2.77 5.83 16.64
N PRO A 20 4.01 6.36 16.77
CA PRO A 20 4.31 7.77 16.49
C PRO A 20 4.18 8.13 15.00
N PHE A 21 4.32 7.17 14.09
CA PHE A 21 4.23 7.36 12.64
C PHE A 21 3.41 6.25 11.98
N LEU A 22 2.26 6.61 11.44
CA LEU A 22 1.37 5.66 10.76
C LEU A 22 1.62 5.68 9.26
N VAL A 23 1.82 4.51 8.66
CA VAL A 23 1.65 4.29 7.22
C VAL A 23 0.36 3.50 7.04
N LEU A 24 -0.70 4.16 6.59
CA LEU A 24 -2.01 3.57 6.36
C LEU A 24 -2.10 3.11 4.89
N VAL A 25 -2.34 1.82 4.68
CA VAL A 25 -2.40 1.21 3.34
C VAL A 25 -3.76 0.56 3.09
N GLU A 26 -4.14 0.40 1.83
CA GLU A 26 -5.44 -0.15 1.47
C GLU A 26 -5.60 -1.61 1.89
N GLY A 27 -4.63 -2.45 1.52
CA GLY A 27 -4.69 -3.89 1.67
C GLY A 27 -3.46 -4.51 2.32
N ARG A 28 -3.60 -5.77 2.72
CA ARG A 28 -2.49 -6.56 3.27
C ARG A 28 -1.39 -6.84 2.26
N GLU A 29 -1.73 -6.86 0.97
CA GLU A 29 -0.76 -7.02 -0.11
C GLU A 29 0.18 -5.81 -0.18
N ASP A 30 -0.35 -4.59 -0.09
CA ASP A 30 0.43 -3.35 -0.05
C ASP A 30 1.43 -3.34 1.10
N ALA A 31 0.95 -3.70 2.29
CA ALA A 31 1.81 -3.82 3.47
C ALA A 31 2.91 -4.87 3.24
N ALA A 32 2.59 -6.00 2.59
CA ALA A 32 3.55 -7.05 2.30
C ALA A 32 4.64 -6.56 1.32
N TYR A 33 4.28 -5.85 0.25
CA TYR A 33 5.24 -5.25 -0.68
C TYR A 33 6.20 -4.30 0.05
N ILE A 34 5.66 -3.37 0.84
CA ILE A 34 6.47 -2.37 1.55
C ILE A 34 7.38 -3.05 2.58
N HIS A 35 6.86 -3.97 3.40
CA HIS A 35 7.67 -4.68 4.39
C HIS A 35 8.77 -5.52 3.75
N ALA A 36 8.45 -6.29 2.71
CA ALA A 36 9.43 -7.11 2.01
C ALA A 36 10.54 -6.23 1.43
N TYR A 37 10.20 -5.13 0.78
CA TYR A 37 11.20 -4.27 0.15
C TYR A 37 12.05 -3.49 1.15
N ILE A 38 11.46 -3.01 2.26
CA ILE A 38 12.23 -2.42 3.37
C ILE A 38 13.23 -3.43 3.96
N ASN A 39 12.86 -4.70 4.09
CA ASN A 39 13.78 -5.75 4.53
C ASN A 39 14.91 -5.97 3.51
N LEU A 40 14.60 -6.04 2.21
CA LEU A 40 15.58 -6.21 1.15
C LEU A 40 16.57 -5.05 1.06
N MET A 41 16.13 -3.83 1.39
CA MET A 41 16.96 -2.64 1.49
C MET A 41 17.81 -2.57 2.78
N ASP A 42 17.69 -3.56 3.68
CA ASP A 42 18.31 -3.56 5.01
C ASP A 42 17.89 -2.35 5.89
N LYS A 43 16.63 -1.89 5.71
CA LYS A 43 16.06 -0.70 6.38
C LYS A 43 15.03 -1.01 7.45
N ALA A 44 14.79 -2.28 7.74
CA ALA A 44 13.81 -2.68 8.75
C ALA A 44 14.21 -2.23 10.17
N GLY A 45 15.51 -2.14 10.46
CA GLY A 45 16.01 -1.58 11.72
C GLY A 45 15.66 -0.10 11.89
N ASP A 46 15.77 0.68 10.81
CA ASP A 46 15.47 2.11 10.80
C ASP A 46 13.98 2.37 11.06
N LEU A 47 13.10 1.62 10.42
CA LEU A 47 11.64 1.70 10.63
C LEU A 47 11.24 1.37 12.07
N ARG A 48 11.81 0.30 12.65
CA ARG A 48 11.56 -0.09 14.05
C ARG A 48 12.09 0.94 15.04
N ARG A 49 13.26 1.53 14.77
CA ARG A 49 13.89 2.53 15.63
C ARG A 49 13.02 3.78 15.80
N VAL A 50 12.33 4.20 14.75
CA VAL A 50 11.42 5.36 14.78
C VAL A 50 10.00 5.00 15.24
N GLY A 51 9.72 3.70 15.42
CA GLY A 51 8.41 3.20 15.82
C GLY A 51 7.35 3.28 14.72
N CYS A 52 7.72 3.33 13.44
CA CYS A 52 6.75 3.43 12.36
C CYS A 52 6.02 2.09 12.14
N HIS A 53 4.70 2.14 12.06
CA HIS A 53 3.84 0.98 11.80
C HIS A 53 3.13 1.12 10.45
N ILE A 54 3.17 0.05 9.65
CA ILE A 54 2.41 -0.07 8.40
C ILE A 54 1.14 -0.86 8.70
N VAL A 55 -0.02 -0.21 8.57
CA VAL A 55 -1.32 -0.76 8.96
C VAL A 55 -2.24 -0.85 7.74
N PRO A 56 -2.70 -2.06 7.36
CA PRO A 56 -3.70 -2.22 6.31
C PRO A 56 -5.12 -1.97 6.83
N ALA A 57 -5.93 -1.26 6.05
CA ALA A 57 -7.35 -1.03 6.34
C ALA A 57 -8.29 -2.11 5.74
N ASP A 58 -7.71 -3.16 5.15
CA ASP A 58 -8.34 -4.29 4.46
C ASP A 58 -9.15 -3.96 3.18
N ARG A 59 -9.64 -2.72 2.99
CA ARG A 59 -10.28 -2.21 1.75
C ARG A 59 -10.21 -0.69 1.65
N LYS A 60 -10.31 -0.16 0.43
CA LYS A 60 -10.41 1.28 0.16
C LYS A 60 -11.52 2.01 0.91
N SER A 61 -12.73 1.45 0.85
CA SER A 61 -13.89 2.01 1.56
C SER A 61 -13.73 2.00 3.09
N SER A 62 -12.82 1.18 3.61
CA SER A 62 -12.46 1.13 5.02
C SER A 62 -11.36 2.11 5.42
N LEU A 63 -10.63 2.74 4.48
CA LEU A 63 -9.56 3.72 4.79
C LEU A 63 -10.10 5.02 5.37
N LEU A 64 -11.30 5.45 4.95
CA LEU A 64 -11.82 6.78 5.26
C LEU A 64 -12.00 7.00 6.76
N ILE A 65 -12.53 6.01 7.48
CA ILE A 65 -12.80 6.13 8.92
C ILE A 65 -11.50 6.18 9.74
N PRO A 66 -10.55 5.23 9.61
CA PRO A 66 -9.25 5.31 10.26
C PRO A 66 -8.52 6.61 9.94
N LEU A 67 -8.48 7.03 8.66
CA LEU A 67 -7.83 8.27 8.26
C LEU A 67 -8.46 9.49 8.95
N ALA A 68 -9.79 9.51 9.10
CA ALA A 68 -10.48 10.63 9.78
C ALA A 68 -10.12 10.70 11.26
N ILE A 69 -10.08 9.55 11.93
CA ILE A 69 -9.73 9.44 13.34
C ILE A 69 -8.30 9.95 13.57
N VAL A 70 -7.32 9.45 12.82
CA VAL A 70 -5.91 9.83 13.01
C VAL A 70 -5.64 11.28 12.64
N THR A 71 -6.37 11.81 11.64
CA THR A 71 -6.30 13.23 11.27
C THR A 71 -6.82 14.11 12.40
N GLU A 72 -7.97 13.77 12.99
CA GLU A 72 -8.55 14.51 14.12
C GLU A 72 -7.65 14.45 15.37
N LEU A 73 -7.00 13.31 15.60
CA LEU A 73 -6.03 13.14 16.69
C LEU A 73 -4.67 13.81 16.42
N GLY A 74 -4.48 14.43 15.25
CA GLY A 74 -3.23 15.09 14.88
C GLY A 74 -2.05 14.14 14.70
N MET A 75 -2.31 12.87 14.41
CA MET A 75 -1.27 11.84 14.29
C MET A 75 -0.54 11.96 12.94
N PRO A 76 0.79 11.86 12.91
CA PRO A 76 1.54 11.77 11.66
C PRO A 76 1.11 10.54 10.86
N THR A 77 0.50 10.77 9.69
CA THR A 77 0.00 9.71 8.81
C THR A 77 0.52 9.86 7.38
N PHE A 78 1.01 8.75 6.82
CA PHE A 78 1.32 8.56 5.40
C PHE A 78 0.28 7.61 4.80
N LEU A 79 -0.35 8.00 3.69
CA LEU A 79 -1.44 7.26 3.06
C LEU A 79 -0.97 6.62 1.75
N VAL A 80 -1.23 5.32 1.57
CA VAL A 80 -1.01 4.60 0.30
C VAL A 80 -2.30 3.93 -0.13
N PHE A 81 -2.75 4.18 -1.35
CA PHE A 81 -3.97 3.57 -1.88
C PHE A 81 -4.02 3.59 -3.41
N ASP A 82 -4.94 2.84 -3.98
CA ASP A 82 -5.12 2.73 -5.42
C ASP A 82 -6.17 3.73 -5.92
N ALA A 83 -6.00 4.30 -7.11
CA ALA A 83 -7.02 5.16 -7.71
C ALA A 83 -8.07 4.37 -8.51
N ASP A 84 -7.77 3.12 -8.89
CA ASP A 84 -8.63 2.25 -9.71
C ASP A 84 -9.01 2.85 -11.08
N THR A 85 -8.17 3.69 -11.70
CA THR A 85 -8.56 4.39 -12.94
C THR A 85 -8.80 3.46 -14.13
N HIS A 86 -8.26 2.24 -14.08
CA HIS A 86 -8.43 1.20 -15.09
C HIS A 86 -9.73 0.39 -14.91
N ALA A 87 -10.43 0.53 -13.78
CA ALA A 87 -11.62 -0.27 -13.49
C ALA A 87 -12.75 0.07 -14.48
N PRO A 88 -13.39 -0.94 -15.11
CA PRO A 88 -14.50 -0.69 -16.01
C PRO A 88 -15.67 -0.09 -15.24
N ASP A 89 -16.38 0.86 -15.85
CA ASP A 89 -17.55 1.46 -15.23
C ASP A 89 -18.72 0.47 -15.25
N ARG A 90 -18.85 -0.30 -14.17
CA ARG A 90 -19.94 -1.24 -13.92
C ARG A 90 -20.82 -0.68 -12.81
N ASN A 91 -22.09 -0.44 -13.10
CA ASN A 91 -23.07 0.05 -12.12
C ASN A 91 -22.64 1.36 -11.41
N GLY A 92 -21.96 2.28 -12.10
CA GLY A 92 -21.51 3.54 -11.53
C GLY A 92 -20.29 3.41 -10.61
N ALA A 93 -19.55 2.29 -10.67
CA ALA A 93 -18.32 2.09 -9.92
C ALA A 93 -17.33 3.24 -10.10
N ARG A 94 -17.21 3.80 -11.30
CA ARG A 94 -16.27 4.89 -11.56
C ARG A 94 -16.56 6.14 -10.73
N GLU A 95 -17.85 6.48 -10.57
CA GLU A 95 -18.26 7.60 -9.74
C GLU A 95 -18.07 7.31 -8.25
N MET A 96 -18.20 6.05 -7.82
CA MET A 96 -17.86 5.63 -6.46
C MET A 96 -16.37 5.78 -6.18
N HIS A 97 -15.49 5.24 -7.04
CA HIS A 97 -14.04 5.41 -6.91
C HIS A 97 -13.66 6.90 -6.89
N ARG A 98 -14.27 7.72 -7.77
CA ARG A 98 -14.03 9.16 -7.79
C ARG A 98 -14.37 9.83 -6.46
N LYS A 99 -15.51 9.48 -5.85
CA LYS A 99 -15.94 10.03 -4.56
C LYS A 99 -15.03 9.59 -3.42
N ASP A 100 -14.69 8.31 -3.37
CA ASP A 100 -13.82 7.75 -2.33
C ASP A 100 -12.41 8.35 -2.41
N ASN A 101 -11.81 8.41 -3.61
CA ASN A 101 -10.52 9.04 -3.85
C ASN A 101 -10.53 10.51 -3.43
N LEU A 102 -11.57 11.24 -3.83
CA LEU A 102 -11.71 12.65 -3.48
C LEU A 102 -11.81 12.87 -1.96
N ALA A 103 -12.53 11.99 -1.26
CA ALA A 103 -12.67 12.05 0.19
C ALA A 103 -11.32 11.79 0.89
N LEU A 104 -10.61 10.74 0.49
CA LEU A 104 -9.28 10.40 1.03
C LEU A 104 -8.27 11.51 0.80
N LEU A 105 -8.18 12.05 -0.43
CA LEU A 105 -7.23 13.11 -0.77
C LEU A 105 -7.52 14.41 -0.01
N ARG A 106 -8.79 14.79 0.13
CA ARG A 106 -9.18 15.98 0.90
C ARG A 106 -8.84 15.82 2.38
N LEU A 107 -9.10 14.65 2.93
CA LEU A 107 -8.82 14.34 4.33
C LEU A 107 -7.31 14.31 4.61
N ALA A 108 -6.52 13.84 3.65
CA ALA A 108 -5.07 13.91 3.66
C ALA A 108 -4.50 15.34 3.41
N GLY A 109 -5.36 16.35 3.23
CA GLY A 109 -4.96 17.75 3.09
C GLY A 109 -4.45 18.14 1.70
N ILE A 110 -4.75 17.37 0.66
CA ILE A 110 -4.37 17.71 -0.72
C ILE A 110 -5.26 18.88 -1.24
N PRO A 111 -4.68 20.04 -1.63
CA PRO A 111 -5.46 21.25 -1.89
C PRO A 111 -6.25 21.24 -3.20
N ALA A 112 -5.72 20.61 -4.25
CA ALA A 112 -6.37 20.48 -5.56
C ALA A 112 -6.31 19.01 -6.02
N PRO A 113 -7.08 18.12 -5.36
CA PRO A 113 -6.96 16.69 -5.60
C PRO A 113 -7.55 16.30 -6.96
N ASP A 114 -6.77 15.59 -7.76
CA ASP A 114 -7.27 14.83 -8.90
C ASP A 114 -7.65 13.41 -8.42
N PRO A 115 -8.95 13.08 -8.32
CA PRO A 115 -9.39 11.79 -7.82
C PRO A 115 -9.23 10.66 -8.86
N LEU A 116 -8.89 10.94 -10.11
CA LEU A 116 -8.72 9.93 -11.17
C LEU A 116 -7.51 10.29 -12.06
N PRO A 117 -6.29 10.32 -11.50
CA PRO A 117 -5.14 10.84 -12.19
C PRO A 117 -4.65 9.87 -13.26
N SER A 118 -4.08 10.42 -14.33
CA SER A 118 -3.45 9.63 -15.39
C SER A 118 -2.07 9.06 -15.01
N ARG A 119 -1.51 9.47 -13.87
CA ARG A 119 -0.20 9.05 -13.36
C ARG A 119 -0.24 8.98 -11.83
N THR A 120 0.60 8.11 -11.26
CA THR A 120 0.71 7.97 -9.80
C THR A 120 1.00 9.32 -9.15
N LEU A 121 0.19 9.68 -8.15
CA LEU A 121 0.41 10.86 -7.34
C LEU A 121 1.46 10.53 -6.29
N TRP A 122 2.51 11.34 -6.25
CA TRP A 122 3.58 11.23 -5.25
C TRP A 122 3.67 12.53 -4.45
N THR A 123 3.44 12.46 -3.14
CA THR A 123 3.71 13.56 -2.21
C THR A 123 4.64 13.10 -1.08
N ASP A 124 4.79 13.93 -0.06
CA ASP A 124 5.50 13.62 1.20
C ASP A 124 4.65 12.80 2.19
N ARG A 125 3.33 12.72 1.97
CA ARG A 125 2.38 12.04 2.88
C ARG A 125 1.35 11.17 2.17
N VAL A 126 1.30 11.18 0.84
CA VAL A 126 0.32 10.43 0.04
C VAL A 126 1.01 9.84 -1.17
N VAL A 127 0.78 8.55 -1.39
CA VAL A 127 1.01 7.89 -2.67
C VAL A 127 -0.31 7.30 -3.13
N MET A 128 -0.80 7.79 -4.27
CA MET A 128 -2.00 7.24 -4.90
C MET A 128 -1.62 6.65 -6.25
N TRP A 129 -1.63 5.32 -6.35
CA TRP A 129 -1.33 4.59 -7.57
C TRP A 129 -2.38 4.89 -8.64
N ALA A 130 -1.95 5.17 -9.88
CA ALA A 130 -2.92 5.50 -10.94
C ALA A 130 -3.86 4.33 -11.21
N THR A 131 -3.33 3.11 -11.26
CA THR A 131 -4.12 1.89 -11.47
C THR A 131 -4.33 1.12 -10.17
N GLU A 132 -3.58 0.04 -9.97
CA GLU A 132 -3.55 -0.78 -8.75
C GLU A 132 -2.08 -1.03 -8.36
N PHE A 133 -1.74 -0.98 -7.06
CA PHE A 133 -0.37 -1.02 -6.57
C PHE A 133 0.39 -2.23 -7.12
N GLY A 134 -0.20 -3.43 -7.00
CA GLY A 134 0.40 -4.65 -7.51
C GLY A 134 0.81 -4.54 -8.98
N ARG A 135 -0.10 -4.10 -9.86
CA ARG A 135 0.16 -3.99 -11.30
C ARG A 135 1.23 -2.96 -11.63
N GLU A 136 1.23 -1.81 -10.95
CA GLU A 136 2.24 -0.77 -11.15
C GLU A 136 3.64 -1.31 -10.79
N ILE A 137 3.75 -2.09 -9.71
CA ILE A 137 5.01 -2.73 -9.32
C ILE A 137 5.42 -3.84 -10.27
N GLU A 138 4.48 -4.68 -10.73
CA GLU A 138 4.77 -5.71 -11.72
C GLU A 138 5.33 -5.10 -13.02
N GLY A 139 4.87 -3.90 -13.38
CA GLY A 139 5.38 -3.13 -14.51
C GLY A 139 6.84 -2.67 -14.40
N ASP A 140 7.44 -2.69 -13.21
CA ASP A 140 8.87 -2.37 -13.04
C ASP A 140 9.80 -3.52 -13.47
N PHE A 141 9.27 -4.74 -13.63
CA PHE A 141 10.05 -5.93 -13.94
C PHE A 141 9.88 -6.34 -15.41
N PRO A 142 10.93 -6.91 -16.05
CA PRO A 142 10.77 -7.53 -17.37
C PRO A 142 9.71 -8.64 -17.31
N ALA A 143 8.71 -8.56 -18.18
CA ALA A 143 7.52 -9.43 -18.12
C ALA A 143 7.87 -10.93 -18.13
N GLU A 144 8.84 -11.34 -18.96
CA GLU A 144 9.29 -12.73 -19.05
C GLU A 144 9.97 -13.21 -17.77
N ASP A 145 10.79 -12.37 -17.14
CA ASP A 145 11.47 -12.72 -15.89
C ASP A 145 10.50 -12.78 -14.72
N TRP A 146 9.54 -11.85 -14.67
CA TRP A 146 8.51 -11.81 -13.64
C TRP A 146 7.56 -13.01 -13.71
N ALA A 147 7.13 -13.38 -14.92
CA ALA A 147 6.30 -14.56 -15.15
C ALA A 147 7.02 -15.84 -14.72
N ARG A 148 8.27 -16.01 -15.18
CA ARG A 148 9.10 -17.17 -14.84
C ARG A 148 9.32 -17.31 -13.32
N LEU A 149 9.66 -16.19 -12.65
CA LEU A 149 9.79 -16.16 -11.20
C LEU A 149 8.50 -16.53 -10.49
N SER A 150 7.36 -16.03 -10.98
CA SER A 150 6.05 -16.33 -10.39
C SER A 150 5.73 -17.82 -10.53
N GLU A 151 5.94 -18.43 -11.69
CA GLU A 151 5.73 -19.86 -11.90
C GLU A 151 6.62 -20.74 -11.01
N GLU A 152 7.92 -20.41 -10.91
CA GLU A 152 8.88 -21.13 -10.06
C GLU A 152 8.44 -21.12 -8.58
N ILE A 153 7.93 -19.99 -8.11
CA ILE A 153 7.50 -19.82 -6.72
C ILE A 153 6.13 -20.48 -6.50
N GLU A 154 5.18 -20.32 -7.41
CA GLU A 154 3.87 -20.99 -7.34
C GLU A 154 4.00 -22.51 -7.23
N ALA A 155 4.98 -23.10 -7.95
CA ALA A 155 5.29 -24.51 -7.85
C ALA A 155 5.72 -24.93 -6.43
N ARG A 156 6.44 -24.06 -5.68
CA ARG A 156 6.83 -24.29 -4.28
C ARG A 156 5.63 -24.22 -3.33
N PHE A 157 4.60 -23.44 -3.67
CA PHE A 157 3.37 -23.28 -2.87
C PHE A 157 2.24 -24.25 -3.29
N GLY A 158 2.50 -25.16 -4.23
CA GLY A 158 1.53 -26.18 -4.64
C GLY A 158 0.40 -25.66 -5.52
N HIS A 159 0.62 -24.56 -6.27
CA HIS A 159 -0.36 -23.98 -7.21
C HIS A 159 -1.74 -23.65 -6.60
N VAL A 160 -1.75 -23.18 -5.35
CA VAL A 160 -2.98 -22.70 -4.72
C VAL A 160 -3.47 -21.43 -5.42
N GLY A 161 -4.77 -21.35 -5.72
CA GLY A 161 -5.33 -20.14 -6.34
C GLY A 161 -5.25 -18.92 -5.42
N GLY A 162 -5.03 -17.74 -5.99
CA GLY A 162 -5.03 -16.46 -5.25
C GLY A 162 -3.73 -16.16 -4.49
N LEU A 163 -2.63 -16.83 -4.82
CA LEU A 163 -1.32 -16.59 -4.19
C LEU A 163 -0.73 -15.22 -4.50
N SER A 164 -1.11 -14.56 -5.60
CA SER A 164 -0.59 -13.23 -5.97
C SER A 164 -0.81 -12.16 -4.91
N LYS A 165 -1.84 -12.32 -4.06
CA LYS A 165 -2.15 -11.43 -2.92
C LYS A 165 -1.60 -11.92 -1.58
N ASN A 166 -0.98 -13.09 -1.55
CA ASN A 166 -0.49 -13.71 -0.32
C ASN A 166 0.82 -13.03 0.12
N PRO A 167 0.92 -12.54 1.38
CA PRO A 167 2.12 -11.84 1.84
C PRO A 167 3.42 -12.64 1.72
N LEU A 168 3.37 -13.96 1.97
CA LEU A 168 4.54 -14.83 1.90
C LEU A 168 4.96 -15.04 0.44
N PHE A 169 4.00 -15.20 -0.46
CA PHE A 169 4.27 -15.28 -1.90
C PHE A 169 4.89 -13.98 -2.43
N ILE A 170 4.36 -12.83 -2.04
CA ILE A 170 4.90 -11.51 -2.40
C ILE A 170 6.36 -11.37 -1.92
N ALA A 171 6.64 -11.73 -0.67
CA ALA A 171 7.99 -11.64 -0.10
C ALA A 171 8.99 -12.53 -0.85
N GLU A 172 8.66 -13.81 -1.05
CA GLU A 172 9.51 -14.77 -1.78
C GLU A 172 9.76 -14.32 -3.23
N ARG A 173 8.74 -13.73 -3.88
CA ARG A 173 8.86 -13.22 -5.25
C ARG A 173 9.80 -12.03 -5.35
N LEU A 174 9.69 -11.09 -4.43
CA LEU A 174 10.58 -9.95 -4.36
C LEU A 174 12.01 -10.36 -3.99
N GLU A 175 12.18 -11.32 -3.08
CA GLU A 175 13.51 -11.84 -2.71
C GLU A 175 14.19 -12.56 -3.88
N ALA A 176 13.44 -13.39 -4.62
CA ALA A 176 13.94 -14.06 -5.81
C ALA A 176 14.32 -13.05 -6.90
N ALA A 177 13.48 -12.05 -7.17
CA ALA A 177 13.81 -10.94 -8.07
C ALA A 177 15.06 -10.19 -7.60
N TRP A 178 15.16 -9.92 -6.29
CA TRP A 178 16.28 -9.20 -5.69
C TRP A 178 17.60 -9.97 -5.88
N SER A 179 17.59 -11.28 -5.66
CA SER A 179 18.77 -12.14 -5.85
C SER A 179 19.29 -12.17 -7.29
N ARG A 180 18.41 -11.92 -8.27
CA ARG A 180 18.72 -11.84 -9.70
C ARG A 180 19.14 -10.44 -10.17
N GLY A 181 19.29 -9.49 -9.25
CA GLY A 181 19.63 -8.09 -9.60
C GLY A 181 18.45 -7.28 -10.15
N LEU A 182 17.24 -7.83 -10.15
CA LEU A 182 16.03 -7.10 -10.57
C LEU A 182 15.52 -6.26 -9.40
N ARG A 183 15.17 -5.00 -9.66
CA ARG A 183 14.75 -4.02 -8.64
C ARG A 183 13.54 -3.25 -9.12
N SER A 184 12.64 -2.91 -8.22
CA SER A 184 11.51 -2.02 -8.50
C SER A 184 11.86 -0.60 -8.05
N ARG A 185 11.98 0.31 -9.01
CA ARG A 185 12.27 1.72 -8.73
C ARG A 185 11.11 2.37 -7.99
N GLN A 186 9.87 2.07 -8.38
CA GLN A 186 8.70 2.67 -7.75
C GLN A 186 8.54 2.21 -6.30
N LEU A 187 8.83 0.93 -6.01
CA LEU A 187 8.79 0.40 -4.65
C LEU A 187 9.94 0.94 -3.79
N GLU A 188 11.14 1.12 -4.37
CA GLU A 188 12.26 1.80 -3.71
C GLU A 188 11.92 3.25 -3.37
N ASP A 189 11.35 3.99 -4.32
CA ASP A 189 10.90 5.37 -4.13
C ASP A 189 9.81 5.47 -3.05
N LEU A 190 8.85 4.54 -3.02
CA LEU A 190 7.83 4.46 -1.97
C LEU A 190 8.47 4.21 -0.59
N CYS A 191 9.35 3.21 -0.48
CA CYS A 191 10.00 2.87 0.78
C CYS A 191 10.86 4.03 1.30
N ASN A 192 11.62 4.69 0.43
CA ASN A 192 12.42 5.85 0.78
C ASN A 192 11.56 7.03 1.26
N ARG A 193 10.39 7.26 0.66
CA ARG A 193 9.44 8.29 1.11
C ARG A 193 8.85 7.95 2.48
N VAL A 194 8.50 6.69 2.71
CA VAL A 194 8.04 6.21 4.02
C VAL A 194 9.12 6.44 5.09
N LEU A 195 10.36 6.05 4.80
CA LEU A 195 11.49 6.26 5.71
C LEU A 195 11.73 7.76 5.97
N ALA A 196 11.70 8.59 4.92
CA ALA A 196 11.85 10.04 5.04
C ALA A 196 10.74 10.68 5.88
N PHE A 197 9.49 10.27 5.65
CA PHE A 197 8.32 10.72 6.41
C PHE A 197 8.47 10.44 7.92
N CYS A 198 9.04 9.29 8.28
CA CYS A 198 9.23 8.90 9.68
C CYS A 198 10.53 9.42 10.32
N GLY A 199 11.33 10.20 9.59
CA GLY A 199 12.66 10.64 10.06
C GLY A 199 13.67 9.50 10.22
N ALA A 200 13.55 8.46 9.39
CA ALA A 200 14.38 7.26 9.39
C ALA A 200 15.47 7.25 8.31
N VAL A 201 15.77 8.42 7.72
CA VAL A 201 16.79 8.68 6.69
C VAL A 201 18.13 9.11 7.26
#